data_AF-A0AAN4YX99-F1
#
_entry.id   AF-A0AAN4YX99-F1
#
_cell.length_a   1.000
_cell.length_b   1.000
_cell.length_c   1.000
_cell.angle_alpha   90.00
_cell.angle_beta   90.00
_cell.angle_gamma   90.00
#
_symmetry.space_group_name_H-M   'P 1'
#
loop_
_entity.id
_entity.type
_entity.pdbx_description
1 polymer ?
#
loop_
_entity_poly.entity_id
_entity_poly.type
_entity_poly.pdbx_seq_one_letter_code
_entity_poly.pdbx_strand_id
1 'polypeptide(L)'
;MRGVQIFSGTSHPTLAKVVCDRLGTQPARADLGKFANGETSVNIGVSVRNQDVYIVQSGSEKINDSVMELLIMISACKGGSAKSITGMFHEI
;
A
#
# COMPACT_ATOMS: atom_id res chain seq x y z
N MET A 1 6.64 0.52 -18.39
CA MET A 1 5.31 0.36 -17.77
C MET A 1 4.73 1.75 -17.49
N ARG A 2 3.97 2.33 -18.42
CA ARG A 2 3.27 3.61 -18.13
C ARG A 2 1.94 3.25 -17.50
N GLY A 3 1.79 3.45 -16.19
CA GLY A 3 0.51 3.17 -15.53
C GLY A 3 0.55 2.41 -14.21
N VAL A 4 1.70 2.18 -13.56
CA VAL A 4 1.79 1.31 -12.36
C VAL A 4 2.22 2.11 -11.14
N GLN A 5 1.50 1.95 -10.03
CA GLN A 5 1.88 2.49 -8.72
C GLN A 5 2.04 1.35 -7.71
N ILE A 6 3.18 1.31 -7.02
CA ILE A 6 3.47 0.28 -6.02
C ILE A 6 3.56 0.94 -4.66
N PHE A 7 2.67 0.58 -3.73
CA PHE A 7 2.70 1.05 -2.35
C PHE A 7 3.17 -0.06 -1.42
N SER A 8 3.71 0.35 -0.27
CA SER A 8 4.02 -0.55 0.83
C SER A 8 3.18 -0.20 2.05
N GLY A 9 2.70 -1.22 2.76
CA GLY A 9 2.24 -1.08 4.14
C GLY A 9 3.39 -0.92 5.14
N THR A 10 3.05 -0.79 6.41
CA THR A 10 3.98 -0.58 7.54
C THR A 10 4.75 -1.83 7.95
N SER A 11 4.25 -3.03 7.64
CA SER A 11 4.81 -4.27 8.18
C SER A 11 6.17 -4.66 7.57
N HIS A 12 6.39 -4.43 6.27
CA HIS A 12 7.63 -4.89 5.61
C HIS A 12 8.05 -4.04 4.40
N PRO A 13 8.42 -2.76 4.61
CA PRO A 13 8.80 -1.83 3.54
C PRO A 13 9.99 -2.29 2.69
N THR A 14 10.89 -3.10 3.27
CA THR A 14 12.04 -3.68 2.57
C THR A 14 11.60 -4.57 1.40
N LEU A 15 10.50 -5.34 1.55
CA LEU A 15 10.02 -6.23 0.49
C LEU A 15 9.54 -5.43 -0.72
N ALA A 16 8.74 -4.38 -0.47
CA ALA A 16 8.28 -3.48 -1.52
C ALA A 16 9.45 -2.81 -2.25
N LYS A 17 10.51 -2.43 -1.51
CA LYS A 17 11.73 -1.87 -2.10
C LYS A 17 12.42 -2.87 -3.02
N VAL A 18 12.63 -4.12 -2.59
CA VAL A 18 13.24 -5.16 -3.43
C VAL A 18 12.42 -5.42 -4.70
N VAL A 19 11.09 -5.44 -4.60
CA VAL A 19 10.20 -5.55 -5.77
C VAL A 19 10.40 -4.37 -6.71
N CYS A 20 10.43 -3.14 -6.18
CA CYS A 20 10.63 -1.92 -6.97
C CYS A 20 12.02 -1.87 -7.63
N ASP A 21 13.07 -2.26 -6.92
CA ASP A 21 14.45 -2.31 -7.43
C ASP A 21 14.56 -3.28 -8.61
N ARG A 22 13.92 -4.45 -8.54
CA ARG A 22 13.87 -5.42 -9.65
C ARG A 22 13.08 -4.92 -10.86
N LEU A 23 12.08 -4.07 -10.64
CA LEU A 23 11.25 -3.47 -11.69
C LEU A 23 11.82 -2.14 -12.22
N GLY A 24 12.92 -1.63 -11.65
CA GLY A 24 13.51 -0.34 -12.01
C GLY A 24 12.60 0.86 -11.71
N THR A 25 11.78 0.76 -10.66
CA THR A 25 10.86 1.82 -10.21
C THR A 25 11.10 2.18 -8.75
N GLN A 26 10.40 3.18 -8.24
CA GLN A 26 10.39 3.52 -6.81
C GLN A 26 9.01 3.26 -6.20
N PRO A 27 8.93 2.91 -4.91
CA PRO A 27 7.66 2.87 -4.21
C PRO A 27 6.96 4.23 -4.26
N ALA A 28 5.67 4.21 -4.53
CA ALA A 28 4.79 5.36 -4.48
C ALA A 28 4.64 5.85 -3.03
N ARG A 29 4.59 7.18 -2.86
CA ARG A 29 4.46 7.78 -1.53
C ARG A 29 3.07 7.54 -0.95
N ALA A 30 3.02 6.92 0.23
CA ALA A 30 1.86 6.90 1.09
C ALA A 30 2.30 7.19 2.53
N ASP A 31 1.57 8.05 3.22
CA ASP A 31 1.79 8.35 4.63
C ASP A 31 0.82 7.48 5.45
N LEU A 32 1.37 6.58 6.27
CA LEU A 32 0.65 5.61 7.08
C LEU A 32 0.88 5.90 8.55
N GLY A 33 -0.17 5.81 9.37
CA GLY A 33 -0.05 6.07 10.79
C GLY A 33 -1.28 5.64 11.59
N LYS A 34 -1.32 6.05 12.86
CA LYS A 34 -2.46 5.86 13.75
C LYS A 34 -2.85 7.19 14.38
N PHE A 35 -4.15 7.44 14.50
CA PHE A 35 -4.69 8.55 15.27
C PHE A 35 -4.50 8.30 16.78
N ALA A 36 -4.69 9.34 17.60
CA ALA A 36 -4.51 9.25 19.06
C ALA A 36 -5.44 8.22 19.75
N ASN A 37 -6.57 7.89 19.11
CA ASN A 37 -7.51 6.86 19.55
C ASN A 37 -7.17 5.44 19.07
N GLY A 38 -6.07 5.26 18.32
CA GLY A 38 -5.62 3.97 17.79
C GLY A 38 -6.17 3.61 16.41
N GLU A 39 -7.07 4.41 15.83
CA GLU A 39 -7.58 4.19 14.47
C GLU A 39 -6.48 4.36 13.41
N THR A 40 -6.49 3.50 12.41
CA THR A 40 -5.51 3.54 11.32
C THR A 40 -5.79 4.71 10.37
N SER A 41 -4.75 5.47 10.04
CA SER A 41 -4.78 6.62 9.13
C SER A 41 -3.91 6.34 7.90
N VAL A 42 -4.46 6.62 6.72
CA VAL A 42 -3.79 6.40 5.43
C VAL A 42 -3.98 7.63 4.54
N ASN A 43 -2.90 8.13 3.97
CA ASN A 43 -2.91 9.20 2.99
C ASN A 43 -2.09 8.80 1.76
N ILE A 44 -2.74 8.76 0.59
CA ILE A 44 -2.10 8.44 -0.69
C ILE A 44 -1.51 9.73 -1.27
N GLY A 45 -0.18 9.87 -1.23
CA GLY A 45 0.54 11.10 -1.58
C GLY A 45 0.76 11.32 -3.08
N VAL A 46 0.20 10.47 -3.95
CA VAL A 46 0.32 10.55 -5.40
C VAL A 46 -1.02 10.27 -6.08
N SER A 47 -1.21 10.79 -7.29
CA SER A 47 -2.41 10.46 -8.07
C SER A 47 -2.38 8.99 -8.53
N VAL A 48 -3.46 8.27 -8.25
CA VAL A 48 -3.67 6.87 -8.66
C VAL A 48 -4.69 6.72 -9.80
N ARG A 49 -5.23 7.83 -10.31
CA ARG A 49 -6.30 7.81 -11.32
C ARG A 49 -5.87 7.08 -12.59
N ASN A 50 -6.68 6.13 -13.03
CA ASN A 50 -6.41 5.26 -14.19
C ASN A 50 -5.08 4.47 -14.10
N GLN A 51 -4.48 4.34 -12.90
CA GLN A 51 -3.28 3.55 -12.68
C GLN A 51 -3.64 2.14 -12.19
N ASP A 52 -2.82 1.16 -12.55
CA ASP A 52 -2.80 -0.17 -11.96
C ASP A 52 -2.00 -0.10 -10.66
N VAL A 53 -2.68 -0.33 -9.53
CA VAL A 53 -2.14 -0.15 -8.18
C VAL A 53 -1.80 -1.50 -7.56
N TYR A 54 -0.60 -1.62 -7.01
CA TYR A 54 -0.15 -2.77 -6.25
C TYR A 54 0.15 -2.33 -4.82
N ILE A 55 -0.43 -3.01 -3.83
CA ILE A 55 -0.19 -2.74 -2.41
C ILE A 55 0.48 -3.98 -1.82
N VAL A 56 1.71 -3.81 -1.36
CA VAL A 56 2.48 -4.87 -0.71
C VAL A 56 2.29 -4.73 0.80
N GLN A 57 1.71 -5.75 1.42
CA GLN A 57 1.55 -5.82 2.87
C GLN A 57 2.00 -7.19 3.37
N SER A 58 2.38 -7.25 4.65
CA SER A 58 2.62 -8.52 5.33
C SER A 58 1.95 -8.58 6.70
N GLY A 59 1.60 -9.78 7.14
CA GLY A 59 1.10 -10.06 8.48
C GLY A 59 2.24 -10.52 9.39
N SER A 60 2.31 -9.96 10.60
CA SER A 60 3.16 -10.46 11.70
C SER A 60 2.37 -10.29 13.02
N GLU A 61 3.02 -10.00 14.15
CA GLU A 61 2.42 -9.95 15.50
C GLU A 61 1.12 -9.13 15.64
N LYS A 62 0.90 -8.15 14.75
CA LYS A 62 -0.32 -7.30 14.70
C LYS A 62 -1.11 -7.48 13.42
N ILE A 63 -1.40 -8.72 13.06
CA ILE A 63 -2.07 -9.07 11.79
C ILE A 63 -3.34 -8.25 11.51
N ASN A 64 -4.16 -8.00 12.54
CA ASN A 64 -5.39 -7.22 12.39
C ASN A 64 -5.11 -5.77 11.98
N ASP A 65 -4.08 -5.14 12.53
CA ASP A 65 -3.68 -3.78 12.16
C ASP A 65 -3.20 -3.73 10.70
N SER A 66 -2.39 -4.71 10.28
CA SER A 66 -1.88 -4.81 8.91
C SER A 66 -3.00 -5.04 7.88
N VAL A 67 -3.98 -5.88 8.22
CA VAL A 67 -5.18 -6.12 7.39
C VAL A 67 -6.03 -4.85 7.30
N MET A 68 -6.29 -4.19 8.42
CA MET A 68 -7.06 -2.94 8.42
C MET A 68 -6.38 -1.84 7.61
N GLU A 69 -5.06 -1.69 7.75
CA GLU A 69 -4.27 -0.77 6.95
C GLU A 69 -4.40 -1.06 5.45
N LEU A 70 -4.25 -2.33 5.04
CA LEU A 70 -4.41 -2.74 3.64
C LEU A 70 -5.81 -2.40 3.10
N LEU A 71 -6.87 -2.70 3.85
CA LEU A 71 -8.25 -2.41 3.44
C LEU A 71 -8.49 -0.90 3.29
N ILE A 72 -7.96 -0.09 4.19
CA ILE A 72 -8.07 1.37 4.11
C ILE A 72 -7.28 1.91 2.90
N MET A 73 -6.09 1.40 2.63
CA MET A 73 -5.32 1.75 1.43
C MET A 73 -6.09 1.41 0.13
N ILE A 74 -6.70 0.21 0.07
CA ILE A 74 -7.55 -0.19 -1.06
C ILE A 74 -8.73 0.77 -1.21
N SER A 75 -9.40 1.13 -0.10
CA SER A 75 -10.52 2.07 -0.09
C SER A 75 -10.09 3.45 -0.61
N ALA A 76 -8.96 3.98 -0.14
CA ALA A 76 -8.41 5.25 -0.59
C ALA A 76 -8.07 5.23 -2.09
N CYS A 77 -7.46 4.15 -2.58
CA CYS A 77 -7.13 3.99 -4.01
C CYS A 77 -8.39 3.86 -4.88
N LYS A 78 -9.43 3.17 -4.38
CA LYS A 78 -10.72 3.07 -5.06
C LYS A 78 -11.41 4.43 -5.15
N GLY A 79 -11.39 5.23 -4.07
CA GLY A 79 -11.86 6.62 -4.07
C GLY A 79 -11.09 7.51 -5.06
N GLY A 80 -9.78 7.25 -5.23
CA GLY A 80 -8.91 7.91 -6.23
C GLY A 80 -9.12 7.46 -7.69
N SER A 81 -10.09 6.59 -7.97
CA SER A 81 -10.38 6.05 -9.32
C SER A 81 -9.18 5.31 -9.94
N ALA A 82 -8.50 4.49 -9.14
CA ALA A 82 -7.54 3.51 -9.67
C ALA A 82 -8.21 2.56 -10.67
N LYS A 83 -7.47 2.18 -11.71
CA LYS A 83 -7.96 1.28 -12.77
C LYS A 83 -8.08 -0.15 -12.27
N SER A 84 -7.07 -0.61 -11.56
CA SER A 84 -7.06 -1.91 -10.89
C SER A 84 -6.31 -1.78 -9.57
N ILE A 85 -6.66 -2.62 -8.60
CA ILE A 85 -6.02 -2.65 -7.28
C ILE A 85 -5.71 -4.11 -6.97
N THR A 86 -4.43 -4.43 -6.80
CA THR A 86 -3.94 -5.76 -6.43
C THR A 86 -3.28 -5.67 -5.06
N GLY A 87 -3.87 -6.35 -4.07
CA GLY A 87 -3.27 -6.51 -2.74
C GLY A 87 -2.46 -7.80 -2.68
N MET A 88 -1.20 -7.70 -2.28
CA MET A 88 -0.36 -8.85 -1.96
C MET A 88 -0.21 -8.91 -0.44
N PHE A 89 -0.66 -10.01 0.15
CA PHE A 89 -0.54 -10.27 1.57
C PHE A 89 0.34 -11.49 1.79
N HIS A 90 1.47 -11.32 2.47
CA HIS A 90 2.36 -12.42 2.85
C HIS A 90 2.37 -12.58 4.37
N GLU A 91 2.20 -13.81 4.85
CA GLU A 91 2.39 -14.15 6.26
C GLU A 91 3.88 -14.43 6.48
N ILE A 92 4.49 -13.74 7.46
CA ILE A 92 5.92 -13.90 7.83
C ILE A 92 6.02 -14.72 9.09
#